data_AF-D8RFP5-F1
#
_entry.id   AF-D8RFP5-F1
#
_cell.length_a   1.000
_cell.length_b   1.000
_cell.length_c   1.000
_cell.angle_alpha   90.00
_cell.angle_beta   90.00
_cell.angle_gamma   90.00
#
_symmetry.space_group_name_H-M   'P 1'
#
loop_
_entity.id
_entity.type
_entity.pdbx_description
1 polymer ?
#
loop_
_entity_poly.entity_id
_entity_poly.type
_entity_poly.pdbx_seq_one_letter_code
_entity_poly.pdbx_strand_id
1 'polypeptide(L)' 'QWRAGPEGPKTLCNACGVRFKSGRLFPEYRPALSPTFLSEVHSNSHRKVLEMRRQ' A
#
# COMPACT_ATOMS: atom_id res chain seq x y z
N GLN A 1 17.06 -5.38 -7.44
CA GLN A 1 15.72 -5.06 -8.01
C GLN A 1 14.93 -4.26 -6.97
N TRP A 2 14.39 -3.08 -7.31
CA TRP A 2 13.94 -2.07 -6.33
C TRP A 2 12.47 -2.16 -5.92
N ARG A 3 11.63 -2.87 -6.68
CA ARG A 3 10.19 -3.03 -6.39
C ARG A 3 9.99 -4.14 -5.35
N ALA A 4 10.30 -3.88 -4.09
CA ALA A 4 9.94 -4.74 -2.98
C ALA A 4 8.51 -4.44 -2.52
N GLY A 5 7.75 -5.48 -2.22
CA GLY A 5 6.42 -5.38 -1.63
C GLY A 5 6.16 -6.58 -0.73
N PRO A 6 5.10 -6.53 0.10
CA PRO A 6 4.82 -7.57 1.10
C PRO A 6 4.54 -8.93 0.47
N GLU A 7 3.96 -8.95 -0.72
CA GLU A 7 3.63 -10.16 -1.48
C GLU A 7 4.72 -10.53 -2.51
N GLY A 8 5.89 -9.88 -2.44
CA GLY A 8 7.02 -10.12 -3.35
C GLY A 8 7.27 -9.02 -4.38
N PRO A 9 8.20 -9.24 -5.33
CA PRO A 9 8.60 -8.21 -6.28
C PRO A 9 7.49 -7.84 -7.27
N LYS A 10 7.44 -6.56 -7.67
CA LYS A 10 6.44 -6.00 -8.63
C LYS A 10 4.98 -5.93 -8.15
N THR A 11 4.70 -6.27 -6.90
CA THR A 11 3.35 -6.16 -6.30
C THR A 11 2.95 -4.72 -5.98
N LEU A 12 3.93 -3.83 -5.86
CA LEU A 12 3.75 -2.40 -5.66
C LEU A 12 4.29 -1.60 -6.84
N CYS A 13 3.66 -0.45 -7.11
CA CYS A 13 4.23 0.56 -8.00
C CYS A 13 5.54 1.11 -7.41
N ASN A 14 6.36 1.79 -8.22
CA ASN A 14 7.67 2.29 -7.76
C ASN A 14 7.56 3.19 -6.51
N ALA A 15 6.59 4.10 -6.51
CA ALA A 15 6.35 5.01 -5.39
C ALA A 15 5.92 4.29 -4.10
N CYS A 16 5.15 3.21 -4.21
CA CYS A 16 4.72 2.41 -3.06
C CYS A 16 5.82 1.46 -2.59
N GLY A 17 6.63 0.90 -3.51
CA GLY A 17 7.79 0.07 -3.15
C GLY A 17 8.88 0.85 -2.39
N VAL A 18 9.14 2.11 -2.77
CA VAL A 18 10.04 2.99 -2.01
C VAL A 18 9.51 3.28 -0.60
N ARG A 19 8.19 3.48 -0.46
CA ARG A 19 7.54 3.65 0.85
C ARG A 19 7.59 2.38 1.69
N PHE A 20 7.35 1.22 1.08
CA PHE A 20 7.44 -0.07 1.75
C PHE A 20 8.85 -0.32 2.29
N LYS A 21 9.87 -0.09 1.45
CA LYS A 21 11.28 -0.22 1.85
C LYS A 21 11.68 0.72 3.00
N SER A 22 11.05 1.89 3.10
CA SER A 22 11.29 2.86 4.19
C SER A 22 10.36 2.67 5.40
N GLY A 23 9.50 1.65 5.43
CA GLY A 23 8.56 1.42 6.52
C GLY A 23 7.41 2.43 6.60
N ARG A 24 7.20 3.22 5.54
CA ARG A 24 6.17 4.29 5.46
C ARG A 24 4.93 3.87 4.67
N LEU A 25 4.83 2.59 4.31
CA LEU A 25 3.62 2.03 3.74
C LEU A 25 2.79 1.42 4.86
N PHE A 26 1.59 1.95 5.04
CA PHE A 26 0.69 1.51 6.09
C PHE A 26 -0.09 0.25 5.69
N PRO A 27 -0.54 -0.58 6.65
CA PRO A 27 -1.31 -1.80 6.37
C PRO A 27 -2.68 -1.52 5.72
N GLU A 28 -3.26 -0.34 5.93
CA GLU A 28 -4.51 0.07 5.27
C GLU A 28 -4.27 0.42 3.78
N TYR A 29 -3.02 0.55 3.34
CA TYR A 29 -2.72 0.66 1.91
C TYR A 29 -2.76 -0.72 1.26
N ARG A 30 -3.67 -0.92 0.30
CA ARG A 30 -3.72 -2.15 -0.50
C ARG A 30 -4.11 -1.85 -1.93
N PRO A 31 -3.41 -2.42 -2.93
CA PRO A 31 -3.81 -2.27 -4.33
C PRO A 31 -5.24 -2.75 -4.56
N ALA A 32 -6.02 -2.05 -5.38
CA ALA A 32 -7.41 -2.40 -5.66
C ALA A 32 -7.59 -3.78 -6.33
N LEU A 33 -6.54 -4.26 -7.01
CA LEU A 33 -6.52 -5.58 -7.65
C LEU A 33 -6.01 -6.69 -6.72
N SER A 34 -5.65 -6.38 -5.48
CA SER A 34 -5.24 -7.41 -4.52
C SER A 34 -6.45 -8.31 -4.19
N PRO A 35 -6.30 -9.65 -4.15
CA PRO A 35 -7.39 -10.58 -3.83
C PRO A 35 -7.95 -10.39 -2.41
N THR A 36 -7.20 -9.69 -1.58
CA THR A 36 -7.49 -9.40 -0.17
C THR A 36 -7.88 -7.93 0.05
N PHE A 37 -8.21 -7.19 -1.01
CA PHE A 37 -8.68 -5.82 -0.92
C PHE A 37 -10.09 -5.77 -0.31
N LEU A 38 -10.27 -4.93 0.72
CA LEU A 38 -11.55 -4.70 1.39
C LEU A 38 -11.76 -3.19 1.42
N SER A 39 -12.79 -2.66 0.77
CA SER A 39 -13.01 -1.20 0.64
C SER A 39 -13.27 -0.49 1.97
N GLU A 40 -13.73 -1.22 2.99
CA GLU A 40 -13.99 -0.70 4.33
C GLU A 40 -12.71 -0.48 5.15
N VAL A 41 -11.67 -1.28 4.88
CA VAL A 41 -10.42 -1.30 5.66
C VAL A 41 -9.24 -0.75 4.86
N HIS A 42 -9.25 -0.95 3.54
CA HIS A 42 -8.14 -0.69 2.67
C HIS A 42 -8.43 0.40 1.64
N SER A 43 -7.38 1.12 1.25
CA SER A 43 -7.41 2.05 0.13
C SER A 43 -6.21 1.86 -0.78
N ASN A 44 -6.43 2.07 -2.08
CA ASN A 44 -5.37 2.08 -3.09
C ASN A 44 -4.65 3.44 -3.18
N SER A 45 -5.08 4.44 -2.40
CA SER A 45 -4.53 5.79 -2.36
C SER A 45 -3.86 6.07 -1.03
N HIS A 46 -2.56 6.37 -1.07
CA HIS A 46 -1.80 6.72 0.14
C HIS A 46 -2.37 7.94 0.87
N ARG A 47 -2.87 8.94 0.14
CA ARG A 47 -3.51 10.11 0.74
C ARG A 47 -4.76 9.72 1.53
N LYS A 48 -5.58 8.83 0.97
CA LYS A 48 -6.80 8.37 1.63
C LYS A 48 -6.48 7.58 2.90
N VAL A 49 -5.44 6.74 2.87
CA VAL A 49 -4.95 6.04 4.07
C VAL A 49 -4.51 7.01 5.17
N LEU A 50 -3.80 8.08 4.80
CA LEU A 50 -3.44 9.13 5.77
C LEU A 50 -4.65 9.84 6.35
N GLU A 51 -5.69 10.08 5.53
CA GLU A 51 -6.95 10.66 6.00
C GLU A 51 -7.70 9.70 6.94
N MET A 52 -7.75 8.40 6.64
CA MET A 52 -8.37 7.38 7.50
C MET A 52 -7.73 7.30 8.89
N ARG A 53 -6.42 7.56 9.00
CA ARG A 53 -5.68 7.57 10.27
C ARG A 53 -5.76 8.90 11.05
N ARG A 54 -6.30 9.95 10.44
CA ARG A 54 -6.49 11.25 11.09
C ARG A 54 -7.86 11.40 11.76
N GLN A 55 -8.72 10.38 11.61
CA GLN A 55 -9.98 10.23 12.34
C GLN A 55 -9.70 9.51 13.66
#